data_AF-A0A2Z4JAN4-F1
#
_entry.id   AF-A0A2Z4JAN4-F1
#
_cell.length_a   1.000
_cell.length_b   1.000
_cell.length_c   1.000
_cell.angle_alpha   90.00
_cell.angle_beta   90.00
_cell.angle_gamma   90.00
#
_symmetry.space_group_name_H-M   'P 1'
#
loop_
_entity.id
_entity.type
_entity.pdbx_description
1 polymer ?
#
loop_
_entity_poly.entity_id
_entity_poly.type
_entity_poly.pdbx_seq_one_letter_code
_entity_poly.pdbx_strand_id
1 'polypeptide(L)'
;MWTRAVVTAVLYLAALFWLALSLPFVGEEIGPTSDPDDVFGANFILLFSAFFLLGAAVVSRRWKAAWVVSLTFLVVLVIVWTQVPSLIEHWDHEGPRRF
;
A
#
# COMPACT_ATOMS: atom_id res chain seq x y z
N MET A 1 22.61 3.55 18.77
CA MET A 1 22.41 3.12 17.36
C MET A 1 21.39 1.99 17.25
N TRP A 2 21.40 1.02 18.16
CA TRP A 2 20.47 -0.11 18.22
C TRP A 2 18.98 0.25 18.16
N THR A 3 18.52 1.23 18.93
CA THR A 3 17.09 1.63 18.97
C THR A 3 16.55 2.04 17.59
N ARG A 4 17.34 2.75 16.78
CA ARG A 4 16.92 3.17 15.44
C ARG A 4 16.84 2.00 14.46
N ALA A 5 17.78 1.05 14.56
CA ALA A 5 17.76 -0.16 13.75
C ALA A 5 16.53 -1.01 14.09
N VAL A 6 16.23 -1.17 15.39
CA VAL A 6 15.03 -1.88 15.86
C VAL A 6 13.75 -1.20 15.38
N VAL A 7 13.64 0.12 15.53
CA VAL A 7 12.47 0.88 15.04
C VAL A 7 12.32 0.73 13.53
N THR A 8 13.40 0.86 12.76
CA THR A 8 13.37 0.69 11.30
C THR A 8 12.90 -0.72 10.91
N ALA A 9 13.40 -1.76 11.60
CA ALA A 9 13.00 -3.14 11.34
C ALA A 9 11.51 -3.37 11.64
N VAL A 10 11.00 -2.84 12.75
CA VAL A 10 9.57 -2.93 13.10
C VAL A 10 8.71 -2.23 12.05
N LEU A 11 9.12 -1.05 11.59
CA LEU A 11 8.40 -0.32 10.53
C LEU A 11 8.40 -1.10 9.21
N TYR A 12 9.50 -1.77 8.85
CA TYR A 12 9.52 -2.65 7.67
C TYR A 12 8.61 -3.86 7.81
N LEU A 13 8.61 -4.52 8.97
CA LEU A 13 7.74 -5.67 9.22
C LEU A 13 6.26 -5.26 9.16
N ALA A 14 5.91 -4.10 9.72
CA ALA A 14 4.58 -3.55 9.61
C ALA A 14 4.22 -3.27 8.13
N ALA A 15 5.10 -2.60 7.38
CA ALA A 15 4.84 -2.33 5.97
C ALA A 15 4.65 -3.61 5.14
N LEU A 16 5.48 -4.62 5.37
CA LEU A 16 5.37 -5.94 4.74
C LEU A 16 4.06 -6.64 5.08
N PHE A 17 3.65 -6.59 6.35
CA PHE A 17 2.39 -7.16 6.80
C PHE A 17 1.20 -6.51 6.08
N TRP A 18 1.14 -5.17 6.05
CA TRP A 18 0.07 -4.45 5.35
C TRP A 18 0.11 -4.72 3.84
N LEU A 19 1.30 -4.75 3.22
CA LEU A 19 1.42 -5.08 1.79
C LEU A 19 0.91 -6.49 1.50
N ALA A 20 1.25 -7.48 2.34
CA ALA A 20 0.80 -8.85 2.16
C ALA A 20 -0.73 -8.99 2.23
N LEU A 21 -1.39 -8.20 3.07
CA LEU A 21 -2.86 -8.16 3.13
C LEU A 21 -3.51 -7.57 1.87
N SER A 22 -2.79 -6.74 1.11
CA SER A 22 -3.29 -6.17 -0.15
C SER A 22 -3.12 -7.08 -1.37
N LEU A 23 -2.20 -8.06 -1.32
CA LEU A 23 -1.89 -8.94 -2.44
C LEU A 23 -3.09 -9.74 -2.99
N PRO A 24 -4.06 -10.20 -2.17
CA PRO A 24 -5.23 -10.92 -2.69
C PRO A 24 -6.10 -10.09 -3.64
N PHE A 25 -6.07 -8.76 -3.51
CA PHE A 25 -6.87 -7.83 -4.33
C PHE A 25 -6.16 -7.42 -5.63
N VAL A 26 -4.93 -7.88 -5.85
CA VAL A 26 -4.14 -7.54 -7.04
C VAL A 26 -4.67 -8.28 -8.26
N GLY A 27 -5.06 -7.53 -9.30
CA GLY A 27 -5.60 -8.10 -10.53
C GLY A 27 -7.04 -8.59 -10.42
N GLU A 28 -7.74 -8.22 -9.34
CA GLU A 28 -9.17 -8.51 -9.20
C GLU A 28 -9.98 -7.56 -10.08
N GLU A 29 -10.80 -8.11 -10.98
CA GLU A 29 -11.67 -7.32 -11.86
C GLU A 29 -12.88 -6.80 -11.08
N ILE A 30 -13.15 -5.48 -11.12
CA ILE A 30 -14.35 -4.89 -10.51
C ILE A 30 -15.56 -5.28 -11.37
N GLY A 31 -16.36 -6.21 -10.89
CA GLY A 31 -17.64 -6.57 -11.48
C GLY A 31 -18.81 -5.79 -10.86
N PRO A 32 -20.02 -5.87 -11.43
CA PRO A 32 -21.23 -5.24 -10.88
C PRO A 32 -21.66 -5.78 -9.51
N THR A 33 -21.03 -6.88 -9.05
CA THR A 33 -21.22 -7.48 -7.73
C THR A 33 -20.09 -7.17 -6.75
N SER A 34 -19.05 -6.45 -7.16
CA SER A 34 -17.92 -6.11 -6.31
C SER A 34 -18.37 -5.10 -5.25
N ASP A 35 -18.08 -5.40 -3.98
CA ASP A 35 -18.41 -4.52 -2.87
C ASP A 35 -17.48 -3.29 -2.88
N PRO A 36 -18.01 -2.06 -2.95
CA PRO A 36 -17.22 -0.84 -2.84
C PRO A 36 -16.33 -0.81 -1.58
N ASP A 37 -16.78 -1.41 -0.48
CA ASP A 37 -16.08 -1.40 0.80
C ASP A 37 -14.79 -2.25 0.75
N ASP A 38 -14.76 -3.33 -0.03
CA ASP A 38 -13.57 -4.17 -0.22
C ASP A 38 -12.48 -3.42 -1.01
N VAL A 39 -12.88 -2.67 -2.03
CA VAL A 39 -11.98 -1.84 -2.85
C VAL A 39 -11.39 -0.69 -2.01
N PHE A 40 -12.21 -0.03 -1.19
CA PHE A 40 -11.72 0.97 -0.23
C PHE A 40 -10.78 0.35 0.80
N GLY A 41 -11.12 -0.82 1.34
CA GLY A 41 -10.29 -1.56 2.29
C GLY A 41 -8.91 -1.89 1.74
N ALA A 42 -8.83 -2.43 0.52
CA ALA A 42 -7.58 -2.76 -0.15
C ALA A 42 -6.68 -1.53 -0.35
N ASN A 43 -7.24 -0.41 -0.80
CA ASN A 43 -6.53 0.85 -0.96
C ASN A 43 -6.07 1.44 0.38
N PHE A 44 -6.89 1.30 1.43
CA PHE A 44 -6.54 1.75 2.79
C PHE A 44 -5.37 0.94 3.36
N ILE A 45 -5.36 -0.38 3.15
CA ILE A 45 -4.27 -1.28 3.54
C ILE A 45 -2.94 -0.87 2.86
N LEU A 46 -2.98 -0.57 1.56
CA LEU A 46 -1.82 -0.08 0.80
C LEU A 46 -1.29 1.26 1.33
N LEU A 47 -2.20 2.18 1.68
CA LEU A 47 -1.86 3.47 2.26
C LEU A 47 -1.09 3.30 3.59
N PHE A 48 -1.54 2.38 4.46
CA PHE A 48 -0.81 2.06 5.70
C PHE A 48 0.58 1.50 5.42
N SER A 49 0.71 0.57 4.47
CA SER A 49 2.02 0.03 4.07
C SER A 49 2.97 1.15 3.60
N ALA A 50 2.47 2.09 2.80
CA ALA A 50 3.25 3.24 2.32
C ALA A 50 3.71 4.15 3.47
N PHE A 51 2.85 4.44 4.45
CA PHE A 51 3.22 5.24 5.61
C PHE A 51 4.32 4.60 6.46
N PHE A 52 4.24 3.30 6.69
CA PHE A 52 5.28 2.57 7.43
C PHE A 52 6.62 2.55 6.69
N LEU A 53 6.59 2.37 5.36
CA LEU A 53 7.79 2.46 4.52
C LEU A 53 8.41 3.85 4.50
N LEU A 54 7.58 4.90 4.42
CA LEU A 54 8.04 6.28 4.49
C LEU A 54 8.68 6.56 5.85
N GLY A 55 8.06 6.10 6.94
CA GLY A 55 8.62 6.17 8.29
C GLY A 55 9.97 5.47 8.39
N ALA A 56 10.09 4.25 7.83
CA ALA A 56 11.34 3.51 7.79
C ALA A 56 12.43 4.26 7.01
N ALA A 57 12.08 4.86 5.87
CA ALA A 57 12.99 5.68 5.06
C ALA A 57 13.49 6.92 5.82
N VAL A 58 12.60 7.60 6.55
CA VAL A 58 12.94 8.79 7.36
C VAL A 58 13.87 8.44 8.51
N VAL A 59 13.55 7.38 9.26
CA VAL A 59 14.37 6.91 10.39
C VAL A 59 15.76 6.44 9.92
N SER A 60 15.81 5.81 8.75
CA SER A 60 17.02 5.23 8.17
C SER A 60 17.79 6.17 7.22
N ARG A 61 17.38 7.44 7.06
CA ARG A 61 17.97 8.40 6.09
C ARG A 61 19.50 8.56 6.19
N ARG A 62 20.09 8.32 7.35
CA ARG A 62 21.56 8.40 7.57
C ARG A 62 22.32 7.17 7.06
N TRP A 63 21.61 6.09 6.73
CA TRP A 63 22.11 4.79 6.33
C TRP A 63 21.73 4.61 4.86
N LYS A 64 22.59 5.06 3.94
CA LYS A 64 22.29 5.11 2.49
C LYS A 64 21.71 3.80 1.96
N ALA A 65 22.23 2.65 2.41
CA ALA A 65 21.73 1.33 2.03
C ALA A 65 20.27 1.09 2.46
N ALA A 66 19.93 1.35 3.72
CA ALA A 66 18.57 1.16 4.23
C ALA A 66 17.56 2.12 3.57
N TRP A 67 18.00 3.34 3.26
CA TRP A 67 17.19 4.32 2.53
C TRP A 67 16.92 3.88 1.09
N VAL A 68 17.94 3.38 0.37
CA VAL A 68 17.76 2.82 -0.98
C VAL A 68 16.79 1.64 -0.98
N VAL A 69 16.91 0.73 -0.01
CA VAL A 69 15.97 -0.41 0.13
C VAL A 69 14.54 0.08 0.36
N SER A 70 14.33 1.11 1.20
CA SER A 70 12.98 1.64 1.45
C SER A 70 12.39 2.24 0.18
N LEU A 71 13.22 2.93 -0.60
CA LEU A 71 12.83 3.53 -1.87
C LEU A 71 12.44 2.48 -2.90
N THR A 72 13.24 1.42 -3.05
CA THR A 72 12.92 0.29 -3.93
C THR A 72 11.61 -0.35 -3.52
N PHE A 73 11.38 -0.56 -2.22
CA PHE A 73 10.13 -1.09 -1.71
C PHE A 73 8.94 -0.18 -1.99
N LEU A 74 9.13 1.14 -1.90
CA LEU A 74 8.10 2.12 -2.20
C LEU A 74 7.73 2.09 -3.69
N VAL A 75 8.70 1.85 -4.59
CA VAL A 75 8.42 1.63 -6.03
C VAL A 75 7.61 0.36 -6.24
N VAL A 76 7.98 -0.76 -5.60
CA VAL A 76 7.20 -2.01 -5.68
C VAL A 76 5.77 -1.80 -5.17
N LEU A 77 5.60 -1.08 -4.07
CA LEU A 77 4.29 -0.75 -3.53
C LEU A 77 3.46 0.06 -4.53
N VAL A 78 4.04 1.04 -5.20
CA VAL A 78 3.34 1.81 -6.24
C VAL A 78 2.91 0.92 -7.39
N ILE A 79 3.76 -0.02 -7.84
CA ILE A 79 3.39 -0.99 -8.88
C ILE A 79 2.20 -1.83 -8.40
N VAL A 80 2.25 -2.40 -7.19
CA VAL A 80 1.13 -3.16 -6.62
C VAL A 80 -0.14 -2.30 -6.55
N TRP A 81 -0.01 -1.04 -6.15
CA TRP A 81 -1.14 -0.12 -6.08
C TRP A 81 -1.81 0.09 -7.44
N THR A 82 -1.05 0.17 -8.54
CA THR A 82 -1.64 0.29 -9.89
C THR A 82 -2.43 -0.95 -10.32
N GLN A 83 -2.24 -2.09 -9.65
CA GLN A 83 -2.92 -3.35 -9.94
C GLN A 83 -4.06 -3.64 -8.97
N VAL A 84 -4.23 -2.83 -7.92
CA VAL A 84 -5.39 -2.92 -7.02
C VAL A 84 -6.53 -2.11 -7.62
N PRO A 85 -7.76 -2.66 -7.65
CA PRO A 85 -8.91 -1.97 -8.21
C PRO A 85 -9.12 -0.59 -7.59
N SER A 86 -9.55 0.36 -8.41
CA SER A 86 -9.88 1.73 -7.97
C SER A 86 -11.35 2.01 -8.24
N LEU A 87 -12.06 2.60 -7.27
CA LEU A 87 -13.48 2.92 -7.45
C LEU A 87 -13.75 3.89 -8.61
N ILE A 88 -12.74 4.65 -9.05
CA ILE A 88 -12.90 5.70 -10.06
C ILE A 88 -13.44 5.13 -11.37
N GLU A 89 -13.04 3.92 -11.78
CA GLU A 89 -13.57 3.30 -13.02
C GLU A 89 -15.02 2.80 -12.90
N HIS A 90 -15.46 2.42 -11.70
CA HIS A 90 -16.84 1.95 -11.50
C HIS A 90 -17.87 3.10 -11.58
N TRP A 91 -17.51 4.28 -11.05
CA TRP A 91 -18.39 5.46 -11.10
C TRP A 91 -18.51 6.05 -12.51
N ASP A 92 -17.47 5.94 -13.35
CA ASP A 92 -17.50 6.43 -14.74
C ASP A 92 -18.34 5.52 -15.66
N HIS A 93 -18.46 4.23 -15.35
CA HIS A 93 -19.27 3.30 -16.14
C HIS A 93 -20.74 3.20 -15.71
N GLU A 94 -21.06 3.39 -14.42
CA GLU A 94 -22.45 3.26 -13.94
C GLU A 94 -23.16 4.60 -13.71
N GLY A 95 -22.44 5.73 -13.73
CA GLY A 95 -22.99 7.02 -13.36
C GLY A 95 -23.43 7.08 -11.89
N PRO A 96 -23.78 8.28 -11.37
CA PRO A 96 -24.25 8.39 -9.99
C PRO A 96 -25.56 7.61 -9.84
N ARG A 97 -25.51 6.46 -9.15
CA ARG A 97 -26.73 5.77 -8.70
C ARG A 97 -27.51 6.77 -7.84
N ARG A 98 -28.60 7.28 -8.39
CA ARG A 98 -29.54 8.18 -7.72
C ARG A 98 -30.14 7.40 -6.54
N PHE A 99 -29.69 7.71 -5.33
CA PHE A 99 -30.45 7.44 -4.11
C PHE A 99 -31.59 8.44 -3.99
#